data_AF-A0A534LYF2-F1
#
_entry.id   AF-A0A534LYF2-F1
#
_cell.length_a   1.000
_cell.length_b   1.000
_cell.length_c   1.000
_cell.angle_alpha   90.00
_cell.angle_beta   90.00
_cell.angle_gamma   90.00
#
_symmetry.space_group_name_H-M   'P 1'
#
loop_
_entity.id
_entity.type
_entity.pdbx_description
1 polymer ?
#
loop_
_entity_poly.entity_id
_entity_poly.type
_entity_poly.pdbx_seq_one_letter_code
_entity_poly.pdbx_strand_id
1 'polypeptide(L)'
;MEAPPAPAPRGPMLPNLSTTVLLAMAAIGAILLAAIFGYILFLATGLRIDERLWWTGLASMIFALGFYFLFAVTHDRKVARPLAGGFFVIGAGSFYGSIFTGGASDLGKLLYLILLSVLVIIVLAAIFVMARDAERDAIRKVQRKHIP
;
A
#
# COMPACT_ATOMS: atom_id res chain seq x y z
N MET A 1 53.54 -0.03 -10.28
CA MET A 1 52.21 0.54 -10.59
C MET A 1 51.20 -0.57 -10.40
N GLU A 2 50.39 -0.48 -9.36
CA GLU A 2 49.44 -1.52 -8.99
C GLU A 2 48.20 -1.39 -9.88
N ALA A 3 47.83 -2.46 -10.57
CA ALA A 3 46.71 -2.44 -11.50
C ALA A 3 45.40 -2.23 -10.72
N PRO A 4 44.50 -1.34 -11.18
CA PRO A 4 43.22 -1.12 -10.49
C PRO A 4 42.42 -2.43 -10.47
N PRO A 5 41.77 -2.77 -9.33
CA PRO A 5 41.04 -4.01 -9.19
C PRO A 5 39.90 -4.07 -10.21
N ALA A 6 39.79 -5.21 -10.89
CA ALA A 6 38.78 -5.43 -11.91
C ALA A 6 37.36 -5.22 -11.34
N PRO A 7 36.43 -4.61 -12.11
CA PRO A 7 35.07 -4.39 -11.63
C PRO A 7 34.39 -5.72 -11.30
N ALA A 8 33.73 -5.78 -10.15
CA ALA A 8 33.01 -6.96 -9.70
C ALA A 8 32.01 -7.43 -10.77
N PRO A 9 31.86 -8.76 -10.99
CA PRO A 9 30.88 -9.28 -11.94
C PRO A 9 29.50 -8.74 -11.60
N ARG A 10 28.87 -8.05 -12.56
CA ARG A 10 27.46 -7.69 -12.44
C ARG A 10 26.69 -8.99 -12.35
N GLY A 11 26.15 -9.28 -11.17
CA GLY A 11 25.26 -10.41 -10.95
C GLY A 11 24.11 -10.42 -11.94
N PRO A 12 23.43 -11.57 -12.12
CA PRO A 12 22.43 -11.74 -13.16
C PRO A 12 21.40 -10.61 -13.11
N MET A 13 21.37 -9.80 -14.18
CA MET A 13 20.32 -8.82 -14.40
C MET A 13 19.02 -9.60 -14.54
N LEU A 14 18.21 -9.63 -13.47
CA LEU A 14 16.82 -10.05 -13.57
C LEU A 14 16.18 -9.26 -14.73
N PRO A 15 15.55 -9.92 -15.71
CA PRO A 15 14.96 -9.24 -16.84
C PRO A 15 13.93 -8.23 -16.32
N ASN A 16 14.14 -6.95 -16.62
CA ASN A 16 13.17 -5.90 -16.29
C ASN A 16 11.84 -6.26 -16.95
N LEU A 17 10.81 -6.55 -16.16
CA LEU A 17 9.45 -6.65 -16.68
C LEU A 17 9.14 -5.36 -17.45
N SER A 18 8.70 -5.51 -18.70
CA SER A 18 8.30 -4.37 -19.52
C SER A 18 7.26 -3.53 -18.76
N THR A 19 7.45 -2.22 -18.72
CA THR A 19 6.55 -1.26 -18.05
C THR A 19 5.10 -1.46 -18.48
N THR A 20 4.87 -1.87 -19.72
CA THR A 20 3.55 -2.20 -20.27
C THR A 20 2.88 -3.37 -19.54
N VAL A 21 3.64 -4.41 -19.18
CA VAL A 21 3.12 -5.58 -18.45
C VAL A 21 2.76 -5.20 -17.02
N LEU A 22 3.61 -4.41 -16.35
CA LEU A 22 3.32 -3.85 -15.02
C LEU A 22 2.04 -3.00 -15.03
N LEU A 23 1.86 -2.16 -16.05
CA LEU A 23 0.67 -1.32 -16.21
C LEU A 23 -0.59 -2.16 -16.47
N ALA A 24 -0.49 -3.19 -17.31
CA ALA A 24 -1.60 -4.10 -17.58
C ALA A 24 -2.01 -4.89 -16.32
N MET A 25 -1.04 -5.41 -15.56
CA MET A 25 -1.30 -6.07 -14.28
C MET A 25 -1.96 -5.12 -13.26
N ALA A 26 -1.48 -3.88 -13.17
CA ALA A 26 -2.08 -2.86 -12.31
C ALA A 26 -3.52 -2.52 -12.74
N ALA A 27 -3.79 -2.40 -14.04
CA ALA A 27 -5.12 -2.13 -14.57
C ALA A 27 -6.10 -3.28 -14.27
N ILE A 28 -5.68 -4.54 -14.47
CA ILE A 28 -6.50 -5.72 -14.13
C ILE A 28 -6.77 -5.75 -12.62
N GLY A 29 -5.76 -5.47 -11.80
CA GLY A 29 -5.92 -5.34 -10.35
C GLY A 29 -6.94 -4.27 -9.97
N ALA A 30 -6.89 -3.10 -10.60
CA ALA A 30 -7.84 -2.01 -10.36
C ALA A 30 -9.29 -2.39 -10.73
N ILE A 31 -9.48 -3.11 -11.86
CA ILE A 31 -10.81 -3.58 -12.29
C ILE A 31 -11.37 -4.61 -11.31
N LEU A 32 -10.56 -5.59 -10.89
CA LEU A 32 -10.95 -6.58 -9.88
C LEU A 32 -11.36 -5.90 -8.57
N LEU A 33 -10.59 -4.89 -8.14
CA LEU A 33 -10.88 -4.10 -6.95
C LEU A 33 -12.20 -3.32 -7.06
N ALA A 34 -12.42 -2.64 -8.19
CA ALA A 34 -13.67 -1.94 -8.45
C ALA A 34 -14.87 -2.89 -8.42
N ALA A 35 -14.71 -4.11 -8.95
CA ALA A 35 -15.74 -5.14 -8.91
C ALA A 35 -16.01 -5.64 -7.48
N ILE A 36 -14.96 -5.90 -6.69
CA ILE A 36 -15.10 -6.35 -5.29
C ILE A 36 -15.75 -5.26 -4.43
N PHE A 37 -15.29 -4.02 -4.52
CA PHE A 37 -15.87 -2.91 -3.75
C PHE A 37 -17.30 -2.60 -4.21
N GLY A 38 -17.54 -2.62 -5.53
CA GLY A 38 -18.86 -2.46 -6.10
C GLY A 38 -19.83 -3.52 -5.58
N TYR A 39 -19.39 -4.78 -5.53
CA TYR A 39 -20.20 -5.86 -4.99
C TYR A 39 -20.49 -5.68 -3.50
N ILE A 40 -19.47 -5.48 -2.67
CA ILE A 40 -19.63 -5.39 -1.20
C ILE A 40 -20.51 -4.20 -0.82
N LEU A 41 -20.30 -3.03 -1.43
CA LEU A 41 -21.01 -1.81 -1.04
C LEU A 41 -22.45 -1.78 -1.57
N PHE A 42 -22.67 -2.22 -2.81
CA PHE A 42 -23.95 -2.01 -3.51
C PHE A 42 -24.78 -3.27 -3.71
N LEU A 43 -24.17 -4.45 -3.92
CA LEU A 43 -24.90 -5.67 -4.26
C LEU A 43 -25.03 -6.67 -3.10
N ALA A 44 -24.21 -6.56 -2.05
CA ALA A 44 -24.31 -7.41 -0.86
C ALA A 44 -25.49 -6.99 0.04
N THR A 45 -26.71 -7.05 -0.51
CA THR A 45 -27.95 -6.55 0.10
C THR A 45 -28.32 -7.25 1.41
N GLY A 46 -27.87 -8.49 1.61
CA GLY A 46 -28.06 -9.24 2.84
C GLY A 46 -27.19 -8.80 4.03
N LEU A 47 -26.14 -8.00 3.79
CA LEU A 47 -25.29 -7.47 4.86
C LEU A 47 -25.79 -6.12 5.35
N ARG A 48 -25.66 -5.87 6.65
CA ARG A 48 -25.88 -4.55 7.22
C ARG A 48 -24.79 -3.58 6.77
N ILE A 49 -25.07 -2.28 6.80
CA ILE A 49 -24.10 -1.24 6.37
C ILE A 49 -22.79 -1.34 7.15
N ASP A 50 -22.85 -1.63 8.45
CA ASP A 50 -21.67 -1.81 9.30
C ASP A 50 -20.81 -3.00 8.87
N GLU A 51 -21.43 -4.11 8.48
CA GLU A 51 -20.75 -5.29 7.95
C GLU A 51 -20.17 -5.05 6.57
N ARG A 52 -20.89 -4.35 5.68
CA ARG A 52 -20.36 -3.99 4.35
C ARG A 52 -19.11 -3.13 4.45
N LEU A 53 -19.13 -2.14 5.34
CA LEU A 53 -17.98 -1.29 5.61
C LEU A 53 -16.83 -2.08 6.23
N TRP A 54 -17.12 -3.02 7.12
CA TRP A 54 -16.11 -3.92 7.68
C TRP A 54 -15.41 -4.75 6.61
N TRP A 55 -16.19 -5.40 5.73
CA TRP A 55 -15.65 -6.23 4.65
C TRP A 55 -14.90 -5.42 3.60
N THR A 56 -15.36 -4.20 3.30
CA THR A 56 -14.64 -3.26 2.43
C THR A 56 -13.30 -2.87 3.06
N GLY A 57 -13.30 -2.59 4.36
CA GLY A 57 -12.10 -2.31 5.15
C GLY A 57 -11.09 -3.46 5.10
N LEU A 58 -11.57 -4.70 5.34
CA LEU A 58 -10.72 -5.88 5.31
C LEU A 58 -10.14 -6.15 3.92
N ALA A 59 -10.97 -6.10 2.87
CA ALA A 59 -10.52 -6.30 1.49
C ALA A 59 -9.44 -5.29 1.13
N SER A 60 -9.68 -4.00 1.40
CA SER A 60 -8.69 -2.95 1.12
C SER A 60 -7.39 -3.12 1.90
N MET A 61 -7.40 -3.62 3.16
CA MET A 61 -6.16 -3.94 3.88
C MET A 61 -5.37 -5.07 3.22
N ILE A 62 -6.05 -6.13 2.78
CA ILE A 62 -5.39 -7.24 2.08
C ILE A 62 -4.71 -6.73 0.81
N PHE A 63 -5.37 -5.85 0.06
CA PHE A 63 -4.78 -5.23 -1.11
C PHE A 63 -3.65 -4.25 -0.77
N ALA A 64 -3.80 -3.44 0.28
CA ALA A 64 -2.73 -2.56 0.75
C ALA A 64 -1.46 -3.35 1.08
N LEU A 65 -1.64 -4.50 1.75
CA LEU A 65 -0.55 -5.43 2.06
C LEU A 65 0.02 -6.09 0.81
N GLY A 66 -0.83 -6.52 -0.13
CA GLY A 66 -0.41 -7.09 -1.42
C GLY A 66 0.43 -6.10 -2.25
N PHE A 67 0.00 -4.85 -2.35
CA PHE A 67 0.75 -3.79 -3.02
C PHE A 67 2.03 -3.42 -2.26
N TYR A 68 2.02 -3.49 -0.94
CA TYR A 68 3.23 -3.33 -0.14
C TYR A 68 4.25 -4.45 -0.42
N PHE A 69 3.82 -5.71 -0.50
CA PHE A 69 4.70 -6.80 -0.92
C PHE A 69 5.19 -6.64 -2.35
N LEU A 70 4.32 -6.20 -3.26
CA LEU A 70 4.73 -5.90 -4.63
C LEU A 70 5.80 -4.81 -4.66
N PHE A 71 5.66 -3.75 -3.86
CA PHE A 71 6.69 -2.72 -3.66
C PHE A 71 7.99 -3.33 -3.13
N ALA A 72 7.92 -4.20 -2.13
CA ALA A 72 9.09 -4.83 -1.52
C ALA A 72 9.84 -5.76 -2.50
N VAL A 73 9.12 -6.48 -3.36
CA VAL A 73 9.71 -7.42 -4.34
C VAL A 73 10.24 -6.68 -5.57
N THR A 74 9.45 -5.77 -6.15
CA THR A 74 9.78 -5.13 -7.43
C THR A 74 10.63 -3.87 -7.30
N HIS A 75 10.75 -3.31 -6.09
CA HIS A 75 11.32 -2.00 -5.82
C HIS A 75 10.67 -0.85 -6.63
N ASP A 76 9.49 -1.08 -7.22
CA ASP A 76 8.77 -0.05 -7.98
C ASP A 76 8.09 0.93 -7.02
N ARG A 77 8.85 1.97 -6.68
CA ARG A 77 8.40 3.02 -5.77
C ARG A 77 7.33 3.93 -6.38
N LYS A 78 7.13 3.93 -7.71
CA LYS A 78 6.27 4.90 -8.39
C LYS A 78 4.80 4.48 -8.39
N VAL A 79 4.52 3.18 -8.43
CA VAL A 79 3.15 2.66 -8.55
C VAL A 79 2.71 1.92 -7.30
N ALA A 80 3.51 0.97 -6.81
CA ALA A 80 3.08 0.09 -5.74
C ALA A 80 2.95 0.82 -4.38
N ARG A 81 3.81 1.81 -4.12
CA ARG A 81 3.80 2.60 -2.88
C ARG A 81 2.55 3.52 -2.74
N PRO A 82 2.20 4.37 -3.72
CA PRO A 82 0.99 5.19 -3.61
C PRO A 82 -0.28 4.34 -3.60
N LEU A 83 -0.31 3.20 -4.30
CA LEU A 83 -1.45 2.29 -4.25
C LEU A 83 -1.61 1.64 -2.87
N ALA A 84 -0.53 1.14 -2.27
CA ALA A 84 -0.58 0.60 -0.91
C ALA A 84 -1.10 1.64 0.10
N GLY A 85 -0.62 2.89 0.00
CA GLY A 85 -1.12 4.00 0.82
C GLY A 85 -2.60 4.33 0.56
N GLY A 86 -3.02 4.37 -0.71
CA GLY A 86 -4.41 4.63 -1.08
C GLY A 86 -5.37 3.59 -0.53
N PHE A 87 -5.05 2.29 -0.69
CA PHE A 87 -5.85 1.20 -0.13
C PHE A 87 -5.83 1.21 1.40
N PHE A 88 -4.71 1.61 2.01
CA PHE A 88 -4.65 1.78 3.44
C PHE A 88 -5.66 2.84 3.94
N VAL A 89 -5.72 4.00 3.29
CA VAL A 89 -6.66 5.08 3.63
C VAL A 89 -8.11 4.64 3.44
N ILE A 90 -8.42 3.98 2.32
CA ILE A 90 -9.77 3.42 2.06
C ILE A 90 -10.17 2.46 3.18
N GLY A 91 -9.24 1.59 3.60
CA GLY A 91 -9.54 0.61 4.64
C GLY A 91 -9.72 1.20 6.02
N ALA A 92 -8.83 2.13 6.40
CA ALA A 92 -8.99 2.87 7.64
C ALA A 92 -10.35 3.60 7.68
N GLY A 93 -10.69 4.33 6.61
CA GLY A 93 -11.98 5.02 6.49
C GLY A 93 -13.17 4.07 6.58
N SER A 94 -13.08 2.90 5.94
CA SER A 94 -14.14 1.88 5.98
C SER A 94 -14.30 1.28 7.39
N PHE A 95 -13.21 1.00 8.10
CA PHE A 95 -13.28 0.53 9.49
C PHE A 95 -13.84 1.60 10.43
N TYR A 96 -13.43 2.87 10.30
CA TYR A 96 -14.04 3.96 11.07
C TYR A 96 -15.55 4.05 10.80
N GLY A 97 -15.95 4.02 9.52
CA GLY A 97 -17.36 4.02 9.13
C GLY A 97 -18.13 2.86 9.75
N SER A 98 -17.58 1.64 9.68
CA SER A 98 -18.17 0.43 10.27
C SER A 98 -18.43 0.58 11.77
N ILE A 99 -17.47 1.15 12.52
CA ILE A 99 -17.61 1.39 13.97
C ILE A 99 -18.76 2.37 14.27
N PHE A 100 -18.88 3.45 13.49
CA PHE A 100 -19.92 4.45 13.71
C PHE A 100 -21.32 3.91 13.37
N THR A 101 -21.44 3.18 12.27
CA THR A 101 -22.72 2.61 11.81
C THR A 101 -23.12 1.33 12.54
N GLY A 102 -22.19 0.72 13.29
CA GLY A 102 -22.39 -0.53 14.01
C GLY A 102 -23.26 -0.38 15.25
N GLY A 103 -23.88 -1.50 15.65
CA GLY A 103 -24.75 -1.60 16.84
C GLY A 103 -24.02 -1.84 18.16
N ALA A 104 -22.69 -1.70 18.21
CA ALA A 104 -21.91 -1.87 19.42
C ALA A 104 -22.25 -0.80 20.48
N SER A 105 -22.02 -1.12 21.76
CA SER A 105 -22.14 -0.14 22.86
C SER A 105 -21.13 1.00 22.71
N ASP A 106 -21.41 2.15 23.32
CA ASP A 106 -20.52 3.31 23.25
C ASP A 106 -19.11 3.01 23.76
N LEU A 107 -19.01 2.22 24.84
CA LEU A 107 -17.73 1.73 25.36
C LEU A 107 -17.00 0.85 24.32
N GLY A 108 -17.72 -0.05 23.64
CA GLY A 108 -17.15 -0.89 22.59
C GLY A 108 -16.65 -0.06 21.41
N LYS A 109 -17.44 0.92 20.94
CA LYS A 109 -17.04 1.85 19.87
C LYS A 109 -15.79 2.63 20.25
N LEU A 110 -15.71 3.14 21.49
CA LEU A 110 -14.55 3.86 21.99
C LEU A 110 -13.30 2.99 22.00
N LEU A 111 -13.39 1.73 22.47
CA LEU A 111 -12.27 0.79 22.44
C LEU A 111 -11.81 0.48 21.00
N TYR A 112 -12.74 0.23 20.07
CA TYR A 112 -12.39 0.00 18.67
C TYR A 112 -11.78 1.24 18.00
N LEU A 113 -12.27 2.44 18.31
CA LEU A 113 -11.71 3.69 17.81
C LEU A 113 -10.28 3.91 18.31
N ILE A 114 -10.01 3.64 19.59
CA ILE A 114 -8.65 3.75 20.14
C ILE A 114 -7.73 2.75 19.45
N LEU A 115 -8.14 1.48 19.35
CA LEU A 115 -7.35 0.43 18.73
C LEU A 115 -7.02 0.76 17.25
N LEU A 116 -8.03 1.21 16.50
CA LEU A 116 -7.86 1.60 15.10
C LEU A 116 -6.97 2.84 14.95
N SER A 117 -7.11 3.82 15.84
CA SER A 117 -6.29 5.05 15.82
C SER A 117 -4.82 4.75 16.10
N VAL A 118 -4.52 3.88 17.07
CA VAL A 118 -3.15 3.44 17.35
C VAL A 118 -2.56 2.73 16.13
N LEU A 119 -3.31 1.82 15.51
CA LEU A 119 -2.88 1.14 14.29
C LEU A 119 -2.56 2.14 13.16
N VAL A 120 -3.45 3.13 12.94
CA VAL A 120 -3.26 4.15 11.91
C VAL A 120 -2.02 5.00 12.15
N ILE A 121 -1.77 5.40 13.40
CA ILE A 121 -0.57 6.18 13.75
C ILE A 121 0.70 5.38 13.47
N ILE A 122 0.74 4.09 13.83
CA ILE A 122 1.89 3.22 13.56
C ILE A 122 2.17 3.12 12.05
N VAL A 123 1.13 2.91 11.25
CA VAL A 123 1.29 2.81 9.79
C VAL A 123 1.72 4.14 9.18
N LEU A 124 1.17 5.28 9.64
CA LEU A 124 1.59 6.60 9.18
C LEU A 124 3.06 6.88 9.54
N ALA A 125 3.51 6.52 10.74
CA ALA A 125 4.90 6.60 11.13
C ALA A 125 5.80 5.76 10.21
N ALA A 126 5.41 4.52 9.89
CA ALA A 126 6.14 3.67 8.95
C ALA A 126 6.23 4.29 7.55
N ILE A 127 5.12 4.80 7.01
CA ILE A 127 5.07 5.48 5.70
C ILE A 127 5.96 6.74 5.71
N PHE A 128 5.95 7.50 6.81
CA PHE A 128 6.78 8.69 6.98
C PHE A 128 8.27 8.35 6.95
N VAL A 129 8.71 7.34 7.70
CA VAL A 129 10.11 6.88 7.69
C VAL A 129 10.50 6.44 6.28
N MET A 130 9.69 5.61 5.63
CA MET A 130 9.94 5.20 4.24
C MET A 130 9.98 6.39 3.27
N ALA A 131 9.26 7.48 3.54
CA ALA A 131 9.23 8.66 2.67
C ALA A 131 10.54 9.42 2.78
N ARG A 132 11.01 9.61 4.01
CA ARG A 132 12.31 10.23 4.29
C ARG A 132 13.47 9.45 3.68
N ASP A 133 13.45 8.13 3.75
CA ASP A 133 14.50 7.31 3.13
C ASP A 133 14.50 7.44 1.60
N ALA A 134 13.31 7.52 0.99
CA ALA A 134 13.20 7.72 -0.45
C ALA A 134 13.71 9.10 -0.91
N GLU A 135 13.47 10.15 -0.13
CA GLU A 135 14.01 11.49 -0.39
C GLU A 135 15.55 11.49 -0.31
N ARG A 136 16.11 10.86 0.73
CA ARG A 136 17.57 10.73 0.90
C ARG A 136 18.22 9.98 -0.26
N ASP A 137 17.60 8.91 -0.75
CA ASP A 137 18.07 8.16 -1.91
C ASP A 137 18.04 8.99 -3.20
N ALA A 138 16.99 9.80 -3.39
CA ALA A 138 16.87 10.67 -4.55
C ALA A 138 17.98 11.73 -4.57
N ILE A 139 18.27 12.35 -3.41
CA ILE A 139 19.35 13.34 -3.27
C ILE A 139 20.71 12.70 -3.59
N ARG A 140 20.99 11.49 -3.07
CA ARG A 140 22.23 10.75 -3.36
C ARG A 140 22.40 10.46 -4.85
N LYS A 141 21.32 10.09 -5.56
CA LYS A 141 21.36 9.84 -7.01
C LYS A 141 21.64 11.12 -7.80
N VAL A 142 21.06 12.25 -7.40
CA VAL A 142 21.31 13.55 -8.04
C VAL A 142 22.76 14.01 -7.82
N GLN A 143 23.29 13.83 -6.61
CA GLN A 143 24.69 14.16 -6.30
C GLN A 143 25.68 13.31 -7.11
N ARG A 144 25.46 12.00 -7.25
CA ARG A 144 26.29 11.12 -8.10
C ARG A 144 26.25 11.50 -9.59
N LYS A 145 25.21 12.19 -10.05
CA LYS A 145 25.10 12.66 -11.44
C LYS A 145 25.87 13.97 -11.68
N HIS A 146 26.19 14.72 -10.62
CA HIS A 146 26.88 16.02 -10.70
C HIS A 146 28.37 15.96 -10.31
N ILE A 147 28.84 14.83 -9.78
CA ILE A 147 30.26 14.60 -9.50
C ILE A 147 30.82 13.76 -10.67
N PRO A 148 31.71 14.31 -11.52
CA PRO A 148 32.35 13.56 -12.60
C PRO A 148 33.27 12.44 -12.10
#